data_AF-A0A821S719-F1
#
_entry.id   AF-A0A821S719-F1
#
_cell.length_a   1.000
_cell.length_b   1.000
_cell.length_c   1.000
_cell.angle_alpha   90.00
_cell.angle_beta   90.00
_cell.angle_gamma   90.00
#
_symmetry.space_group_name_H-M   'P 1'
#
loop_
_entity.id
_entity.type
_entity.pdbx_description
1 polymer ?
#
loop_
_entity_poly.entity_id
_entity_poly.type
_entity_poly.pdbx_seq_one_letter_code
_entity_poly.pdbx_strand_id
1 'polypeptide(L)'
;MKSINYLLLFILLNKYIESGKIERAYVLVENARSSRLEINGYTIFDSKEKQNLYRLTASRSDIDTVILFDYSHNKMTANLEGLWMFDPFNVTYSIYDSKLNKWMDGTLRRTVHWFSVDYTTEYNNEQVIGNRKNKTPKGKIYLKKKNELLAKFRARSQRGSEQPIKYDLEIYSNKVPDALHFLLLLIMDHRLRADSS
;
A
#
# COMPACT_ATOMS: atom_id res chain seq x y z
N MET A 1 -32.99 -36.84 -0.41
CA MET A 1 -33.10 -35.37 -0.48
C MET A 1 -31.71 -34.75 -0.40
N LYS A 2 -31.17 -34.26 -1.52
CA LYS A 2 -29.92 -33.48 -1.56
C LYS A 2 -30.29 -32.00 -1.62
N SER A 3 -30.66 -31.41 -0.48
CA SER A 3 -30.67 -29.95 -0.37
C SER A 3 -29.21 -29.49 -0.27
N ILE A 4 -28.55 -29.39 -1.43
CA ILE A 4 -27.30 -28.64 -1.54
C ILE A 4 -27.62 -27.24 -1.04
N ASN A 5 -26.92 -26.86 0.01
CA ASN A 5 -27.20 -25.69 0.83
C ASN A 5 -26.96 -24.42 -0.01
N TYR A 6 -28.03 -23.92 -0.65
CA TYR A 6 -27.99 -22.74 -1.54
C TYR A 6 -27.39 -21.51 -0.85
N LEU A 7 -27.50 -21.42 0.48
CA LEU A 7 -26.85 -20.39 1.29
C LEU A 7 -25.33 -20.51 1.24
N LEU A 8 -24.78 -21.72 1.33
CA LEU A 8 -23.35 -21.97 1.25
C LEU A 8 -22.82 -21.65 -0.16
N LEU A 9 -23.57 -22.04 -1.20
CA LEU A 9 -23.24 -21.72 -2.59
C LEU A 9 -23.30 -20.21 -2.83
N PHE A 10 -24.30 -19.51 -2.30
CA PHE A 10 -24.43 -18.06 -2.38
C PHE A 10 -23.30 -17.34 -1.64
N ILE A 11 -22.90 -17.82 -0.46
CA ILE A 11 -21.73 -17.27 0.28
C ILE A 11 -20.44 -17.50 -0.50
N LEU A 12 -20.26 -18.66 -1.11
CA LEU A 12 -19.08 -18.98 -1.93
C LEU A 12 -19.04 -18.15 -3.22
N LEU A 13 -20.17 -18.01 -3.91
CA LEU A 13 -20.29 -17.18 -5.12
C LEU A 13 -20.04 -15.70 -4.81
N ASN A 14 -20.59 -15.16 -3.72
CA ASN A 14 -20.32 -13.78 -3.32
C ASN A 14 -18.85 -13.58 -2.92
N LYS A 15 -18.23 -14.55 -2.23
CA LYS A 15 -16.78 -14.50 -1.96
C LYS A 15 -15.94 -14.58 -3.24
N TYR A 16 -16.38 -15.35 -4.23
CA TYR A 16 -15.70 -15.49 -5.51
C TYR A 16 -15.86 -14.24 -6.40
N ILE A 17 -17.01 -13.59 -6.35
CA ILE A 17 -17.26 -12.31 -7.04
C ILE A 17 -16.46 -11.17 -6.37
N GLU A 18 -16.28 -11.19 -5.05
CA GLU A 18 -15.38 -10.27 -4.34
C GLU A 18 -13.88 -10.55 -4.58
N SER A 19 -13.52 -11.71 -5.12
CA SER A 19 -12.19 -12.02 -5.62
C SER A 19 -12.12 -11.73 -7.11
N GLY A 20 -12.08 -10.43 -7.46
CA GLY A 20 -11.73 -10.03 -8.83
C GLY A 20 -10.44 -10.69 -9.30
N LYS A 21 -10.24 -10.77 -10.62
CA LYS A 21 -8.99 -11.30 -11.19
C LYS A 21 -7.81 -10.47 -10.68
N ILE A 22 -6.83 -11.14 -10.07
CA ILE A 22 -5.58 -10.50 -9.65
C ILE A 22 -4.77 -10.22 -10.93
N GLU A 23 -4.48 -8.95 -11.18
CA GLU A 23 -3.69 -8.51 -12.33
C GLU A 23 -2.19 -8.62 -12.04
N ARG A 24 -1.78 -8.21 -10.83
CA ARG A 24 -0.39 -8.27 -10.36
C ARG A 24 -0.36 -8.55 -8.85
N ALA A 25 0.72 -9.14 -8.38
CA ALA A 25 0.95 -9.35 -6.96
C ALA A 25 2.42 -9.14 -6.61
N TYR A 26 2.64 -8.56 -5.43
CA TYR A 26 3.95 -8.17 -4.92
C TYR A 26 4.10 -8.61 -3.46
N VAL A 27 5.34 -8.83 -3.05
CA VAL A 27 5.68 -8.98 -1.63
C VAL A 27 6.59 -7.84 -1.23
N LEU A 28 6.16 -7.04 -0.25
CA LEU A 28 6.98 -5.99 0.33
C LEU A 28 7.63 -6.53 1.60
N VAL A 29 8.95 -6.49 1.66
CA VAL A 29 9.72 -6.93 2.82
C VAL A 29 10.42 -5.71 3.40
N GLU A 30 10.18 -5.45 4.68
CA GLU A 30 10.88 -4.40 5.40
C GLU A 30 12.36 -4.77 5.55
N ASN A 31 13.26 -3.83 5.23
CA ASN A 31 14.68 -4.05 5.41
C ASN A 31 15.04 -3.93 6.90
N ALA A 32 16.00 -4.74 7.36
CA ALA A 32 16.48 -4.68 8.74
C ALA A 32 17.02 -3.28 9.08
N ARG A 33 16.70 -2.81 10.28
CA ARG A 33 17.23 -1.58 10.89
C ARG A 33 18.75 -1.73 11.10
N SER A 34 19.54 -0.96 10.35
CA SER A 34 21.01 -0.90 10.46
C SER A 34 21.50 0.40 11.10
N SER A 35 21.95 0.33 12.36
CA SER A 35 22.17 1.41 13.33
C SER A 35 22.51 2.85 12.87
N ARG A 36 22.05 3.81 13.70
CA ARG A 36 22.42 5.24 13.88
C ARG A 36 22.11 6.27 12.78
N LEU A 37 21.80 5.88 11.54
CA LEU A 37 21.36 6.80 10.47
C LEU A 37 20.20 6.24 9.62
N GLU A 38 19.37 5.39 10.23
CA GLU A 38 18.56 4.37 9.53
C GLU A 38 17.51 4.90 8.57
N ILE A 39 17.77 4.61 7.30
CA ILE A 39 16.79 4.57 6.23
C ILE A 39 15.85 3.38 6.49
N ASN A 40 14.64 3.62 7.01
CA ASN A 40 13.60 2.58 6.99
C ASN A 40 13.21 2.38 5.52
N GLY A 41 13.40 1.17 4.98
CA GLY A 41 13.15 0.91 3.57
C GLY A 41 12.44 -0.41 3.36
N TYR A 42 11.77 -0.55 2.22
CA TYR A 42 11.17 -1.80 1.81
C TYR A 42 11.80 -2.26 0.51
N THR A 43 12.09 -3.55 0.41
CA THR A 43 12.38 -4.20 -0.87
C THR A 43 11.10 -4.83 -1.38
N ILE A 44 10.73 -4.53 -2.61
CA ILE A 44 9.50 -5.00 -3.25
C ILE A 44 9.87 -6.07 -4.26
N PHE A 45 9.33 -7.27 -4.04
CA PHE A 45 9.59 -8.44 -4.85
C PHE A 45 8.38 -8.79 -5.73
N ASP A 46 8.63 -9.62 -6.74
CA ASP A 46 7.58 -10.40 -7.38
C ASP A 46 6.82 -11.28 -6.35
N SER A 47 5.66 -11.79 -6.73
CA SER A 47 4.79 -12.59 -5.85
C SER A 47 5.43 -13.87 -5.31
N LYS A 48 6.54 -14.32 -5.92
CA LYS A 48 7.29 -15.52 -5.53
C LYS A 48 8.53 -15.21 -4.69
N GLU A 49 8.80 -13.93 -4.39
CA GLU A 49 9.99 -13.49 -3.65
C GLU A 49 11.32 -13.92 -4.34
N LYS A 50 11.32 -14.00 -5.67
CA LYS A 50 12.48 -14.41 -6.48
C LYS A 50 13.23 -13.25 -7.11
N GLN A 51 12.54 -12.16 -7.44
CA GLN A 51 13.13 -11.03 -8.13
C GLN A 51 12.83 -9.73 -7.38
N ASN A 52 13.88 -8.93 -7.16
CA ASN A 52 13.75 -7.57 -6.65
C ASN A 52 13.28 -6.66 -7.79
N LEU A 53 12.12 -6.02 -7.61
CA LEU A 53 11.53 -5.17 -8.63
C LEU A 53 11.66 -3.69 -8.27
N TYR A 54 11.42 -3.36 -7.00
CA TYR A 54 11.54 -1.98 -6.53
C TYR A 54 12.18 -1.90 -5.14
N ARG A 55 12.66 -0.70 -4.81
CA ARG A 55 13.15 -0.35 -3.46
C ARG A 55 12.52 0.95 -3.01
N LEU A 56 11.92 0.93 -1.83
CA LEU A 56 11.54 2.12 -1.08
C LEU A 56 12.66 2.46 -0.09
N THR A 57 13.06 3.72 -0.06
CA THR A 57 14.00 4.26 0.92
C THR A 57 13.34 5.46 1.60
N ALA A 58 13.21 5.42 2.93
CA ALA A 58 12.73 6.56 3.71
C ALA A 58 13.88 7.22 4.46
N SER A 59 14.03 8.53 4.37
CA SER A 59 14.92 9.31 5.23
C SER A 59 14.11 10.05 6.28
N ARG A 60 14.57 10.01 7.54
CA ARG A 60 14.04 10.83 8.63
C ARG A 60 14.85 12.13 8.70
N SER A 61 14.24 13.24 8.35
CA SER A 61 14.72 14.60 8.60
C SER A 61 13.60 15.41 9.24
N ASP A 62 13.70 16.74 9.28
CA ASP A 62 12.57 17.60 9.70
C ASP A 62 11.31 17.37 8.84
N ILE A 63 11.50 16.83 7.63
CA ILE A 63 10.44 16.32 6.75
C ILE A 63 10.75 14.85 6.47
N ASP A 64 9.76 13.97 6.67
CA ASP A 64 9.89 12.59 6.26
C ASP A 64 9.81 12.50 4.73
N THR A 65 10.81 11.87 4.13
CA THR A 65 10.88 11.69 2.67
C THR A 65 10.98 10.21 2.36
N VAL A 66 10.21 9.73 1.39
CA VAL A 66 10.28 8.39 0.85
C VAL A 66 10.52 8.48 -0.65
N ILE A 67 11.47 7.69 -1.14
CA ILE A 67 11.78 7.57 -2.56
C ILE A 67 11.58 6.12 -2.99
N LEU A 68 10.91 5.93 -4.12
CA LEU A 68 10.72 4.64 -4.77
C LEU A 68 11.63 4.55 -6.01
N PHE A 69 12.49 3.55 -6.02
CA PHE A 69 13.36 3.21 -7.14
C PHE A 69 12.90 1.93 -7.83
N ASP A 70 12.89 1.92 -9.15
CA ASP A 70 12.84 0.71 -9.97
C ASP A 70 14.24 0.12 -10.09
N TYR A 71 14.43 -1.14 -9.64
CA TYR A 71 15.72 -1.81 -9.69
C TYR A 71 16.22 -2.06 -11.11
N SER A 72 15.33 -2.31 -12.06
CA SER A 72 15.71 -2.69 -13.42
C SER A 72 16.39 -1.55 -14.18
N HIS A 73 16.03 -0.31 -13.86
CA HIS A 73 16.54 0.89 -14.52
C HIS A 73 17.33 1.82 -13.59
N ASN A 74 17.44 1.48 -12.31
CA ASN A 74 17.97 2.35 -11.25
C ASN A 74 17.38 3.77 -11.32
N LYS A 75 16.07 3.87 -11.59
CA LYS A 75 15.37 5.13 -11.83
C LYS A 75 14.36 5.39 -10.73
N MET A 76 14.28 6.64 -10.27
CA MET A 76 13.21 7.09 -9.39
C MET A 76 11.87 7.03 -10.14
N THR A 77 10.90 6.34 -9.56
CA THR A 77 9.54 6.22 -10.13
C THR A 77 8.48 6.92 -9.28
N ALA A 78 8.79 7.21 -8.02
CA ALA A 78 7.97 8.06 -7.17
C ALA A 78 8.75 8.64 -5.99
N ASN A 79 8.26 9.74 -5.44
CA ASN A 79 8.63 10.25 -4.12
C ASN A 79 7.37 10.64 -3.32
N LEU A 80 7.51 10.67 -2.01
CA LEU A 80 6.50 11.08 -1.05
C LEU A 80 7.22 11.92 0.01
N GLU A 81 6.69 13.10 0.29
CA GLU A 81 7.32 14.07 1.18
C GLU A 81 6.28 14.68 2.10
N GLY A 82 6.59 14.82 3.38
CA GLY A 82 5.77 15.57 4.31
C GLY A 82 5.76 15.08 5.75
N LEU A 83 4.90 15.69 6.55
CA LEU A 83 4.65 15.34 7.94
C LEU A 83 3.45 14.40 8.01
N TRP A 84 3.70 13.11 7.81
CA TRP A 84 2.69 12.07 7.80
C TRP A 84 2.41 11.40 9.16
N MET A 85 3.31 11.58 10.15
CA MET A 85 3.09 11.09 11.52
C MET A 85 2.22 12.03 12.35
N PHE A 86 2.41 13.34 12.16
CA PHE A 86 1.79 14.38 12.99
C PHE A 86 0.42 14.82 12.46
N ASP A 87 -0.36 15.47 13.33
CA ASP A 87 -1.50 16.29 12.94
C ASP A 87 -1.06 17.76 12.98
N PRO A 88 -1.27 18.56 11.92
CA PRO A 88 -1.95 18.19 10.67
C PRO A 88 -1.13 17.24 9.78
N PHE A 89 -1.83 16.27 9.16
CA PHE A 89 -1.27 15.36 8.17
C PHE A 89 -1.06 16.10 6.84
N ASN A 90 0.20 16.44 6.53
CA ASN A 90 0.58 17.23 5.36
C ASN A 90 1.56 16.45 4.50
N VAL A 91 1.06 15.80 3.45
CA VAL A 91 1.86 14.87 2.63
C VAL A 91 1.57 15.07 1.16
N THR A 92 2.62 15.28 0.38
CA THR A 92 2.59 15.35 -1.08
C THR A 92 3.35 14.17 -1.67
N TYR A 93 3.01 13.80 -2.90
CA TYR A 93 3.78 12.83 -3.67
C TYR A 93 3.97 13.32 -5.10
N SER A 94 4.99 12.78 -5.75
CA SER A 94 5.11 12.76 -7.21
C SER A 94 5.29 11.33 -7.68
N ILE A 95 4.57 10.93 -8.72
CA ILE A 95 4.65 9.59 -9.31
C ILE A 95 4.82 9.72 -10.81
N TYR A 96 5.79 9.00 -11.38
CA TYR A 96 5.93 8.90 -12.82
C TYR A 96 4.92 7.87 -13.36
N ASP A 97 3.95 8.34 -14.14
CA ASP A 97 3.00 7.50 -14.86
C ASP A 97 3.60 7.13 -16.23
N SER A 98 4.00 5.87 -16.38
CA SER A 98 4.57 5.38 -17.64
C SER A 98 3.57 5.32 -18.79
N LYS A 99 2.26 5.21 -18.52
CA LYS A 99 1.21 5.21 -19.56
C LYS A 99 0.98 6.61 -20.12
N LEU A 100 1.05 7.62 -19.24
CA LEU A 100 0.90 9.02 -19.61
C LEU A 100 2.24 9.69 -19.95
N ASN A 101 3.35 9.00 -19.71
CA ASN A 101 4.72 9.49 -19.85
C ASN A 101 4.94 10.86 -19.17
N LYS A 102 4.44 11.02 -17.95
CA LYS A 102 4.57 12.27 -17.19
C LYS A 102 4.62 12.03 -15.68
N TRP A 103 5.21 12.98 -14.97
CA TRP A 103 5.09 13.06 -13.52
C TRP A 103 3.69 13.58 -13.15
N MET A 104 3.13 12.96 -12.13
CA MET A 104 1.81 13.25 -11.58
C MET A 104 1.99 13.58 -10.11
N ASP A 105 1.69 14.82 -9.75
CA ASP A 105 1.76 15.27 -8.37
C ASP A 105 0.40 15.13 -7.70
N GLY A 106 0.42 14.92 -6.39
CA GLY A 106 -0.81 14.86 -5.61
C GLY A 106 -0.58 15.11 -4.13
N THR A 107 -1.69 15.23 -3.43
CA THR A 107 -1.72 15.40 -1.97
C THR A 107 -2.49 14.24 -1.37
N LEU A 108 -1.99 13.74 -0.24
CA LEU A 108 -2.66 12.73 0.56
C LEU A 108 -3.29 13.39 1.78
N ARG A 109 -4.54 13.04 2.04
CA ARG A 109 -5.31 13.50 3.19
C ARG A 109 -5.64 12.32 4.08
N ARG A 110 -5.44 12.49 5.39
CA ARG A 110 -5.81 11.50 6.40
C ARG A 110 -7.17 11.88 6.99
N THR A 111 -8.09 10.94 7.01
CA THR A 111 -9.38 11.07 7.70
C THR A 111 -9.51 9.94 8.70
N VAL A 112 -9.66 10.28 9.98
CA VAL A 112 -9.80 9.30 11.06
C VAL A 112 -11.29 9.09 11.32
N HIS A 113 -11.71 7.84 11.24
CA HIS A 113 -13.02 7.39 11.65
C HIS A 113 -12.90 6.57 12.93
N TRP A 114 -14.03 6.34 13.62
CA TRP A 114 -14.05 5.61 14.88
C TRP A 114 -13.40 4.20 14.79
N PHE A 115 -13.55 3.50 13.66
CA PHE A 115 -13.03 2.13 13.47
C PHE A 115 -12.03 1.97 12.32
N SER A 116 -11.67 3.05 11.63
CA SER A 116 -10.79 2.99 10.47
C SER A 116 -10.09 4.32 10.20
N VAL A 117 -9.04 4.26 9.40
CA VAL A 117 -8.36 5.44 8.87
C VAL A 117 -8.39 5.35 7.36
N ASP A 118 -8.79 6.46 6.74
CA ASP A 118 -8.82 6.64 5.30
C ASP A 118 -7.70 7.58 4.88
N TYR A 119 -6.94 7.17 3.88
CA TYR A 119 -5.93 7.97 3.20
C TYR A 119 -6.42 8.24 1.79
N THR A 120 -6.80 9.47 1.54
CA THR A 120 -7.47 9.89 0.31
C THR A 120 -6.53 10.72 -0.53
N THR A 121 -6.48 10.45 -1.83
CA THR A 121 -5.85 11.32 -2.82
C THR A 121 -6.66 11.36 -4.11
N GLU A 122 -6.36 12.34 -4.95
CA GLU A 122 -6.88 12.42 -6.30
C GLU A 122 -5.79 12.02 -7.28
N TYR A 123 -6.13 11.11 -8.20
CA TYR A 123 -5.24 10.66 -9.26
C TYR A 123 -6.01 10.67 -10.57
N ASN A 124 -5.57 11.48 -11.53
CA ASN A 124 -6.19 11.59 -12.85
C ASN A 124 -7.72 11.82 -12.79
N ASN A 125 -8.16 12.79 -11.98
CA ASN A 125 -9.58 13.12 -11.72
C ASN A 125 -10.40 12.00 -11.04
N GLU A 126 -9.77 10.96 -10.50
CA GLU A 126 -10.42 9.94 -9.70
C GLU A 126 -9.94 9.98 -8.24
N GLN A 127 -10.88 9.88 -7.30
CA GLN A 127 -10.54 9.83 -5.89
C GLN A 127 -10.17 8.39 -5.48
N VAL A 128 -8.91 8.20 -5.12
CA VAL A 128 -8.33 6.95 -4.63
C VAL A 128 -8.31 6.97 -3.11
N ILE A 129 -8.79 5.90 -2.49
CA ILE A 129 -8.86 5.77 -1.03
C ILE A 129 -8.14 4.50 -0.61
N GLY A 130 -7.10 4.66 0.22
CA GLY A 130 -6.52 3.59 1.02
C GLY A 130 -7.24 3.51 2.36
N ASN A 131 -7.89 2.40 2.66
CA ASN A 131 -8.59 2.16 3.92
C ASN A 131 -7.93 1.02 4.69
N ARG A 132 -7.71 1.26 5.98
CA ARG A 132 -7.32 0.23 6.94
C ARG A 132 -8.22 0.34 8.17
N LYS A 133 -8.85 -0.77 8.55
CA LYS A 133 -9.57 -0.82 9.84
C LYS A 133 -8.57 -0.87 10.99
N ASN A 134 -8.97 -0.40 12.15
CA ASN A 134 -8.10 -0.44 13.33
C ASN A 134 -7.80 -1.91 13.70
N LYS A 135 -6.56 -2.19 14.11
CA LYS A 135 -6.08 -3.52 14.58
C LYS A 135 -6.21 -4.69 13.60
N THR A 136 -6.49 -4.46 12.31
CA THR A 136 -6.43 -5.53 11.29
C THR A 136 -5.08 -5.50 10.55
N PRO A 137 -4.53 -6.68 10.21
CA PRO A 137 -3.37 -6.77 9.33
C PRO A 137 -3.72 -6.50 7.86
N LYS A 138 -5.01 -6.36 7.53
CA LYS A 138 -5.52 -6.18 6.16
C LYS A 138 -5.96 -4.75 5.89
N GLY A 139 -5.73 -4.28 4.67
CA GLY A 139 -6.34 -3.07 4.15
C GLY A 139 -6.68 -3.19 2.66
N LYS A 140 -7.31 -2.14 2.13
CA LYS A 140 -7.82 -2.10 0.76
C LYS A 140 -7.53 -0.73 0.15
N ILE A 141 -7.37 -0.70 -1.16
CA ILE A 141 -7.30 0.51 -1.96
C ILE A 141 -8.44 0.45 -2.98
N TYR A 142 -9.22 1.51 -3.12
CA TYR A 142 -10.36 1.55 -4.04
C TYR A 142 -10.63 2.95 -4.59
N LEU A 143 -11.38 3.02 -5.69
CA LEU A 143 -11.91 4.27 -6.24
C LEU A 143 -13.26 4.60 -5.60
N LYS A 144 -13.43 5.84 -5.11
CA LYS A 144 -14.65 6.25 -4.41
C LYS A 144 -15.92 6.11 -5.25
N LYS A 145 -15.90 6.59 -6.50
CA LYS A 145 -17.10 6.76 -7.33
C LYS A 145 -17.89 5.46 -7.55
N LYS A 146 -17.22 4.31 -7.49
CA LYS A 146 -17.82 2.98 -7.70
C LYS A 146 -17.50 1.96 -6.61
N ASN A 147 -16.82 2.39 -5.54
CA ASN A 147 -16.18 1.49 -4.58
C ASN A 147 -15.37 0.37 -5.28
N GLU A 148 -14.73 0.73 -6.40
CA GLU A 148 -14.04 -0.22 -7.26
C GLU A 148 -12.71 -0.59 -6.62
N LEU A 149 -12.54 -1.88 -6.30
CA LEU A 149 -11.34 -2.38 -5.67
C LEU A 149 -10.14 -2.28 -6.62
N LEU A 150 -9.12 -1.53 -6.20
CA LEU A 150 -7.84 -1.41 -6.90
C LEU A 150 -6.81 -2.41 -6.35
N ALA A 151 -6.72 -2.51 -5.01
CA ALA A 151 -5.80 -3.45 -4.38
C ALA A 151 -6.29 -3.92 -3.00
N LYS A 152 -5.77 -5.08 -2.58
CA LYS A 152 -5.81 -5.54 -1.19
C LYS A 152 -4.38 -5.74 -0.72
N PHE A 153 -4.12 -5.44 0.54
CA PHE A 153 -2.86 -5.80 1.17
C PHE A 153 -3.08 -6.47 2.52
N ARG A 154 -2.11 -7.28 2.91
CA ARG A 154 -2.12 -8.02 4.17
C ARG A 154 -0.71 -8.13 4.74
N ALA A 155 -0.53 -7.67 5.98
CA ALA A 155 0.65 -8.01 6.77
C ALA A 155 0.65 -9.52 7.07
N ARG A 156 1.77 -10.19 6.80
CA ARG A 156 1.97 -11.59 7.17
C ARG A 156 2.21 -11.69 8.67
N SER A 157 1.50 -12.60 9.33
CA SER A 157 1.79 -12.93 10.73
C SER A 157 3.12 -13.67 10.78
N GLN A 158 4.04 -13.16 11.60
CA GLN A 158 5.36 -13.77 11.79
C GLN A 158 5.47 -14.37 13.18
N ARG A 159 6.10 -15.53 13.27
CA ARG A 159 6.49 -16.14 14.55
C ARG A 159 7.90 -15.68 14.88
N GLY A 160 8.06 -14.97 15.98
CA GLY A 160 9.35 -14.43 16.45
C GLY A 160 9.54 -12.96 16.08
N SER A 161 10.13 -12.18 16.98
CA SER A 161 10.35 -10.73 16.86
C SER A 161 11.52 -10.35 15.95
N GLU A 162 12.30 -11.32 15.48
CA GLU A 162 13.53 -11.08 14.70
C GLU A 162 13.32 -11.12 13.18
N GLN A 163 12.14 -11.50 12.71
CA GLN A 163 11.87 -11.55 11.27
C GLN A 163 11.41 -10.18 10.74
N PRO A 164 11.86 -9.78 9.53
CA PRO A 164 11.45 -8.51 8.93
C PRO A 164 9.98 -8.56 8.53
N ILE A 165 9.19 -7.52 8.81
CA ILE A 165 7.76 -7.52 8.48
C ILE A 165 7.55 -7.66 6.97
N LYS A 166 6.59 -8.51 6.59
CA LYS A 166 6.22 -8.75 5.19
C LYS A 166 4.77 -8.37 4.92
N TYR A 167 4.52 -7.82 3.73
CA TYR A 167 3.18 -7.52 3.23
C TYR A 167 2.94 -8.21 1.88
N ASP A 168 1.82 -8.90 1.77
CA ASP A 168 1.27 -9.31 0.49
C ASP A 168 0.46 -8.14 -0.08
N LEU A 169 0.72 -7.76 -1.33
CA LEU A 169 -0.07 -6.77 -2.07
C LEU A 169 -0.61 -7.42 -3.35
N GLU A 170 -1.92 -7.43 -3.49
CA GLU A 170 -2.64 -7.91 -4.67
C GLU A 170 -3.30 -6.72 -5.36
N ILE A 171 -2.95 -6.48 -6.63
CA ILE A 171 -3.51 -5.42 -7.46
C ILE A 171 -4.50 -6.05 -8.45
N TYR A 172 -5.71 -5.49 -8.48
CA TYR A 172 -6.85 -5.96 -9.26
C TYR A 172 -7.17 -5.05 -10.45
N SER A 173 -6.49 -3.89 -10.56
CA SER A 173 -6.78 -2.90 -11.60
C SER A 173 -5.53 -2.15 -12.03
N ASN A 174 -5.50 -1.72 -13.29
CA ASN A 174 -4.36 -1.03 -13.91
C ASN A 174 -4.63 0.47 -14.06
N LYS A 175 -5.68 0.98 -13.41
CA LYS A 175 -6.12 2.38 -13.54
C LYS A 175 -5.16 3.39 -12.93
N VAL A 176 -4.44 2.98 -11.89
CA VAL A 176 -3.42 3.80 -11.22
C VAL A 176 -2.08 3.06 -11.22
N PRO A 177 -0.94 3.75 -11.21
CA PRO A 177 0.38 3.13 -11.25
C PRO A 177 0.64 2.32 -9.97
N ASP A 178 1.45 1.28 -10.09
CA ASP A 178 1.82 0.42 -8.95
C ASP A 178 2.51 1.22 -7.84
N ALA A 179 3.28 2.25 -8.21
CA ALA A 179 3.89 3.21 -7.29
C ALA A 179 2.89 3.83 -6.30
N LEU A 180 1.68 4.20 -6.75
CA LEU A 180 0.66 4.77 -5.85
C LEU A 180 0.20 3.75 -4.81
N HIS A 181 0.10 2.47 -5.20
CA HIS A 181 -0.27 1.39 -4.29
C HIS A 181 0.80 1.17 -3.23
N PHE A 182 2.07 1.20 -3.62
CA PHE A 182 3.20 1.05 -2.69
C PHE A 182 3.25 2.19 -1.68
N LEU A 183 3.11 3.45 -2.13
CA LEU A 183 3.09 4.60 -1.24
C LEU A 183 1.90 4.56 -0.27
N LEU A 184 0.69 4.24 -0.76
CA LEU A 184 -0.49 4.12 0.10
C LEU A 184 -0.33 3.01 1.14
N LEU A 185 0.18 1.83 0.74
CA LEU A 185 0.46 0.73 1.68
C LEU A 185 1.42 1.19 2.77
N LEU A 186 2.52 1.86 2.38
CA LEU A 186 3.53 2.36 3.30
C LEU A 186 2.92 3.33 4.33
N ILE A 187 2.15 4.31 3.88
CA ILE A 187 1.48 5.28 4.75
C ILE A 187 0.51 4.59 5.71
N MET A 188 -0.28 3.63 5.21
CA MET A 188 -1.22 2.84 6.02
C MET A 188 -0.51 1.93 7.03
N ASP A 189 0.75 1.59 6.79
CA ASP A 189 1.53 0.77 7.69
C ASP A 189 2.25 1.55 8.80
N HIS A 190 2.84 2.69 8.45
CA HIS A 190 3.72 3.48 9.32
C HIS A 190 3.10 3.89 10.67
N ARG A 191 1.77 3.77 10.84
CA ARG A 191 1.05 4.12 12.07
C ARG A 191 1.07 3.08 13.21
N LEU A 192 1.69 1.91 13.06
CA LEU A 192 1.78 0.94 14.18
C LEU A 192 3.07 1.03 15.01
N ARG A 193 4.04 1.87 14.62
CA ARG A 193 5.35 1.96 15.29
C ARG A 193 5.57 3.22 16.11
N ALA A 194 4.74 4.26 15.96
CA ALA A 194 4.84 5.50 16.72
C ALA A 194 3.91 5.52 17.96
N ASP A 195 2.77 4.83 17.91
CA ASP A 195 1.84 4.73 19.04
C ASP A 195 2.22 3.62 20.05
N SER A 196 3.36 2.95 19.84
CA SER A 196 3.90 1.87 20.70
C SER A 196 5.21 2.24 21.40
N SER A 197 5.63 3.51 21.32
CA SER A 197 6.79 4.07 22.01
C SER A 197 6.37 5.20 22.94
#